data_AF-A0A8H3CZV2-F1
#
_entry.id   AF-A0A8H3CZV2-F1
#
_cell.length_a   1.000
_cell.length_b   1.000
_cell.length_c   1.000
_cell.angle_alpha   90.00
_cell.angle_beta   90.00
_cell.angle_gamma   90.00
#
_symmetry.space_group_name_H-M   'P 1'
#
loop_
_entity.id
_entity.type
_entity.pdbx_description
1 polymer ?
#
loop_
_entity_poly.entity_id
_entity_poly.type
_entity_poly.pdbx_seq_one_letter_code
_entity_poly.pdbx_strand_id
1 'polypeptide(L)'
;MLCEEALVPPPPPLIRWTWLALKREEDEIEHEEAVVVALGQRLSQTRDRIQVSSRSHIDGLMHQVAKDEARMLQSIDAVGARLAHEKSVFQREIQRIGQSRANTSRADRHTRQAWDYADRIWRAEEASIQERIDRVAAMGLECRRRLAASSTYSPSRRKLSTTVEPAPEERESLRQRERTKSSADRFVRERKTSTGAVLRDREREREREREPTGIARERRPSQAVPAPPLPSSRPVTAAARPATAGASRHYQTAEDSPREREKDRESRRERREREPRDRDHSRDPHREHRTRERTRSTAALPTHHASHSTSHLPSSSLPPASHMPHMNEDRTRLAAAWTAYECRWAGLQAPIPSAPTTPLTFHNVPWPVGFQPESPRSLTPDRIKKFLLSSSHSPHRSPKERLKSALSLWRPDQWEDKWINSVEPSERDKVRYGVSVVAQCLGELLKEAARDERA
;
A
#
# COMPACT_ATOMS: atom_id res chain seq x y z
N MET A 1 -4.52 -13.77 24.41
CA MET A 1 -5.45 -13.31 23.36
C MET A 1 -4.91 -13.66 21.98
N LEU A 2 -4.53 -14.92 21.78
CA LEU A 2 -4.22 -15.54 20.50
C LEU A 2 -4.93 -16.91 20.58
N CYS A 3 -5.47 -17.38 19.47
CA CYS A 3 -6.33 -18.58 19.31
C CYS A 3 -7.85 -18.34 19.27
N GLU A 4 -8.32 -17.43 18.40
CA GLU A 4 -9.70 -17.53 17.86
C GLU A 4 -9.78 -17.39 16.32
N GLU A 5 -8.65 -17.49 15.61
CA GLU A 5 -8.64 -17.57 14.13
C GLU A 5 -8.93 -18.99 13.59
N ALA A 6 -8.99 -20.00 14.46
CA ALA A 6 -9.07 -21.41 14.04
C ALA A 6 -10.47 -21.90 13.61
N LEU A 7 -11.49 -21.02 13.58
CA LEU A 7 -12.87 -21.42 13.28
C LEU A 7 -13.57 -20.49 12.29
N VAL A 8 -12.81 -19.75 11.48
CA VAL A 8 -13.41 -19.04 10.33
C VAL A 8 -13.68 -20.08 9.23
N PRO A 9 -14.95 -20.39 8.92
CA PRO A 9 -15.25 -21.34 7.86
C PRO A 9 -14.64 -20.86 6.54
N PRO A 10 -14.08 -21.76 5.71
CA PRO A 10 -13.47 -21.37 4.45
C PRO A 10 -14.51 -20.64 3.59
N PRO A 11 -14.13 -19.54 2.93
CA PRO A 11 -15.07 -18.79 2.11
C PRO A 11 -15.62 -19.67 0.98
N PRO A 12 -16.88 -19.48 0.57
CA PRO A 12 -17.48 -20.25 -0.51
C PRO A 12 -16.62 -20.20 -1.79
N PRO A 13 -16.57 -21.29 -2.58
CA PRO A 13 -15.62 -21.46 -3.67
C PRO A 13 -15.65 -20.35 -4.73
N LEU A 14 -16.80 -19.70 -4.95
CA LEU A 14 -16.91 -18.55 -5.86
C LEU A 14 -16.08 -17.33 -5.39
N ILE A 15 -16.03 -17.09 -4.08
CA ILE A 15 -15.26 -16.00 -3.48
C ILE A 15 -13.76 -16.25 -3.63
N ARG A 16 -13.34 -17.52 -3.63
CA ARG A 16 -11.93 -17.88 -3.80
C ARG A 16 -11.37 -17.46 -5.17
N TRP A 17 -12.17 -17.58 -6.23
CA TRP A 17 -11.72 -17.21 -7.59
C TRP A 17 -11.60 -15.70 -7.76
N THR A 18 -12.57 -14.93 -7.27
CA THR A 18 -12.49 -13.47 -7.30
C THR A 18 -11.30 -12.97 -6.47
N TRP A 19 -11.06 -13.59 -5.32
CA TRP A 19 -9.92 -13.25 -4.48
C TRP A 19 -8.56 -13.54 -5.14
N LEU A 20 -8.40 -14.68 -5.83
CA LEU A 20 -7.17 -14.98 -6.58
C LEU A 20 -6.95 -14.05 -7.79
N ALA A 21 -8.02 -13.54 -8.41
CA ALA A 21 -7.91 -12.55 -9.46
C ALA A 21 -7.47 -11.19 -8.89
N LEU A 22 -8.06 -10.77 -7.77
CA LEU A 22 -7.67 -9.56 -7.03
C LEU A 22 -6.23 -9.61 -6.58
N LYS A 23 -5.74 -10.77 -6.09
CA LYS A 23 -4.35 -10.92 -5.65
C LYS A 23 -3.34 -10.67 -6.78
N ARG A 24 -3.66 -11.06 -8.01
CA ARG A 24 -2.80 -10.76 -9.18
C ARG A 24 -2.79 -9.27 -9.54
N GLU A 25 -3.94 -8.62 -9.50
CA GLU A 25 -4.02 -7.17 -9.69
C GLU A 25 -3.27 -6.42 -8.59
N GLU A 26 -3.31 -6.92 -7.35
CA GLU A 26 -2.57 -6.35 -6.22
C GLU A 26 -1.05 -6.35 -6.48
N ASP A 27 -0.48 -7.48 -6.93
CA ASP A 27 0.93 -7.57 -7.28
C ASP A 27 1.32 -6.57 -8.40
N GLU A 28 0.45 -6.36 -9.38
CA GLU A 28 0.65 -5.38 -10.46
C GLU A 28 0.55 -3.93 -9.96
N ILE A 29 -0.37 -3.66 -9.02
CA ILE A 29 -0.49 -2.35 -8.36
C ILE A 29 0.76 -2.07 -7.52
N GLU A 30 1.22 -3.03 -6.73
CA GLU A 30 2.44 -2.91 -5.92
C GLU A 30 3.68 -2.63 -6.81
N HIS A 31 3.76 -3.29 -7.97
CA HIS A 31 4.83 -3.02 -8.93
C HIS A 31 4.80 -1.56 -9.44
N GLU A 32 3.63 -1.06 -9.87
CA GLU A 32 3.50 0.31 -10.35
C GLU A 32 3.71 1.36 -9.24
N GLU A 33 3.24 1.08 -8.01
CA GLU A 33 3.54 1.91 -6.84
C GLU A 33 5.05 1.98 -6.59
N ALA A 34 5.78 0.87 -6.71
CA ALA A 34 7.24 0.85 -6.61
C ALA A 34 7.92 1.67 -7.71
N VAL A 35 7.39 1.66 -8.94
CA VAL A 35 7.86 2.52 -10.04
C VAL A 35 7.68 4.00 -9.69
N VAL A 36 6.52 4.38 -9.14
CA VAL A 36 6.25 5.77 -8.70
C VAL A 36 7.25 6.19 -7.62
N VAL A 37 7.52 5.35 -6.63
CA VAL A 37 8.51 5.63 -5.57
C VAL A 37 9.91 5.81 -6.15
N ALA A 38 10.34 4.91 -7.04
CA ALA A 38 11.65 4.99 -7.68
C ALA A 38 11.83 6.25 -8.54
N LEU A 39 10.78 6.66 -9.27
CA LEU A 39 10.76 7.93 -10.01
C LEU A 39 10.82 9.14 -9.07
N GLY A 40 10.10 9.11 -7.95
CA GLY A 40 10.17 10.14 -6.91
C GLY A 40 11.58 10.35 -6.36
N GLN A 41 12.28 9.26 -6.03
CA GLN A 41 13.67 9.31 -5.56
C GLN A 41 14.61 9.87 -6.64
N ARG A 42 14.47 9.43 -7.89
CA ARG A 42 15.26 9.93 -9.02
C ARG A 42 15.05 11.41 -9.27
N LEU A 43 13.81 11.89 -9.17
CA LEU A 43 13.48 13.30 -9.28
C LEU A 43 14.14 14.12 -8.17
N SER A 44 14.14 13.63 -6.93
CA SER A 44 14.85 14.27 -5.82
C SER A 44 16.34 14.41 -6.12
N GLN A 45 17.00 13.32 -6.49
CA GLN A 45 18.43 13.31 -6.82
C GLN A 45 18.77 14.25 -7.99
N THR A 46 17.90 14.30 -9.00
CA THR A 46 18.11 15.18 -10.16
C THR A 46 17.98 16.65 -9.77
N ARG A 47 17.05 16.99 -8.87
CA ARG A 47 16.92 18.34 -8.31
C ARG A 47 18.13 18.75 -7.48
N ASP A 48 18.67 17.85 -6.66
CA ASP A 48 19.88 18.11 -5.89
C ASP A 48 21.07 18.37 -6.82
N ARG A 49 21.19 17.62 -7.92
CA ARG A 49 22.21 17.85 -8.96
C ARG A 49 22.06 19.21 -9.63
N ILE A 50 20.84 19.69 -9.87
CA ILE A 50 20.61 21.01 -10.48
C ILE A 50 21.21 22.13 -9.62
N GLN A 51 21.18 22.00 -8.29
CA GLN A 51 21.71 23.02 -7.37
C GLN A 51 23.23 23.20 -7.47
N VAL A 52 23.97 22.14 -7.81
CA VAL A 52 25.44 22.13 -7.88
C VAL A 52 26.00 22.13 -9.31
N SER A 53 25.14 22.00 -10.32
CA SER A 53 25.56 21.88 -11.72
C SER A 53 25.84 23.23 -12.38
N SER A 54 26.75 23.23 -13.36
CA SER A 54 27.00 24.40 -14.20
C SER A 54 25.79 24.74 -15.07
N ARG A 55 25.66 26.02 -15.45
CA ARG A 55 24.51 26.51 -16.25
C ARG A 55 24.27 25.72 -17.54
N SER A 56 25.33 25.27 -18.22
CA SER A 56 25.21 24.48 -19.45
C SER A 56 24.60 23.08 -19.23
N HIS A 57 24.69 22.55 -18.02
CA HIS A 57 24.17 21.23 -17.67
C HIS A 57 22.74 21.30 -17.08
N ILE A 58 22.35 22.45 -16.52
CA ILE A 58 21.03 22.66 -15.91
C ILE A 58 19.90 22.39 -16.90
N ASP A 59 20.00 22.85 -18.15
CA ASP A 59 18.93 22.66 -19.15
C ASP A 59 18.67 21.18 -19.44
N GLY A 60 19.73 20.36 -19.52
CA GLY A 60 19.63 18.91 -19.69
C GLY A 60 18.98 18.23 -18.49
N LEU A 61 19.34 18.63 -17.27
CA LEU A 61 18.72 18.10 -16.05
C LEU A 61 17.26 18.51 -15.93
N MET A 62 16.90 19.76 -16.27
CA MET A 62 15.52 20.23 -16.25
C MET A 62 14.64 19.47 -17.25
N HIS A 63 15.17 19.16 -18.44
CA HIS A 63 14.47 18.30 -19.39
C HIS A 63 14.26 16.88 -18.84
N GLN A 64 15.26 16.33 -18.15
CA GLN A 64 15.14 15.02 -17.50
C GLN A 64 14.11 15.02 -16.36
N VAL A 65 14.06 16.10 -15.55
CA VAL A 65 13.01 16.28 -14.52
C VAL A 65 11.63 16.28 -15.15
N ALA A 66 11.40 17.07 -16.21
CA ALA A 66 10.09 17.12 -16.86
C ALA A 66 9.68 15.76 -17.43
N LYS A 67 10.62 15.00 -18.00
CA LYS A 67 10.39 13.64 -18.52
C LYS A 67 10.03 12.66 -17.42
N ASP A 68 10.75 12.68 -16.30
CA ASP A 68 10.48 11.77 -15.18
C ASP A 68 9.20 12.14 -14.43
N GLU A 69 8.86 13.43 -14.32
CA GLU A 69 7.56 13.88 -13.80
C GLU A 69 6.39 13.43 -14.69
N ALA A 70 6.53 13.49 -16.01
CA ALA A 70 5.51 13.01 -16.94
C ALA A 70 5.31 11.48 -16.83
N ARG A 71 6.41 10.71 -16.71
CA ARG A 71 6.34 9.26 -16.47
C ARG A 71 5.69 8.93 -15.14
N MET A 72 6.04 9.67 -14.09
CA MET A 72 5.46 9.46 -12.76
C MET A 72 3.96 9.74 -12.77
N LEU A 73 3.49 10.76 -13.49
CA LEU A 73 2.06 10.99 -13.72
C LEU A 73 1.37 9.79 -14.38
N GLN A 74 1.98 9.25 -15.44
CA GLN A 74 1.41 8.10 -16.17
C GLN A 74 1.27 6.87 -15.25
N SER A 75 2.30 6.57 -14.45
CA SER A 75 2.22 5.47 -13.47
C SER A 75 1.20 5.75 -12.37
N ILE A 76 1.10 6.99 -11.85
CA ILE A 76 0.06 7.37 -10.88
C ILE A 76 -1.35 7.16 -11.45
N ASP A 77 -1.59 7.58 -12.69
CA ASP A 77 -2.90 7.43 -13.33
C ASP A 77 -3.20 5.94 -13.61
N ALA A 78 -2.18 5.13 -13.96
CA ALA A 78 -2.32 3.68 -14.12
C ALA A 78 -2.68 2.97 -12.79
N VAL A 79 -1.99 3.30 -11.70
CA VAL A 79 -2.32 2.81 -10.34
C VAL A 79 -3.75 3.20 -9.97
N GLY A 80 -4.12 4.46 -10.20
CA GLY A 80 -5.46 4.96 -9.91
C GLY A 80 -6.56 4.22 -10.68
N ALA A 81 -6.32 3.91 -11.97
CA ALA A 81 -7.26 3.15 -12.79
C ALA A 81 -7.44 1.71 -12.30
N ARG A 82 -6.34 1.04 -11.92
CA ARG A 82 -6.38 -0.33 -11.37
C ARG A 82 -7.10 -0.40 -10.03
N LEU A 83 -6.78 0.50 -9.10
CA LEU A 83 -7.47 0.59 -7.82
C LEU A 83 -8.98 0.87 -8.00
N ALA A 84 -9.36 1.72 -8.96
CA ALA A 84 -10.76 1.97 -9.28
C ALA A 84 -11.46 0.71 -9.84
N HIS A 85 -10.76 -0.07 -10.67
CA HIS A 85 -11.24 -1.37 -11.14
C HIS A 85 -11.43 -2.34 -9.98
N GLU A 86 -10.43 -2.48 -9.12
CA GLU A 86 -10.45 -3.33 -7.92
C GLU A 86 -11.65 -2.98 -7.04
N LYS A 87 -11.81 -1.70 -6.71
CA LYS A 87 -12.97 -1.20 -5.96
C LYS A 87 -14.30 -1.60 -6.59
N SER A 88 -14.41 -1.52 -7.92
CA SER A 88 -15.64 -1.94 -8.62
C SER A 88 -15.92 -3.44 -8.51
N VAL A 89 -14.87 -4.28 -8.41
CA VAL A 89 -15.02 -5.73 -8.16
C VAL A 89 -15.54 -5.95 -6.74
N PHE A 90 -14.95 -5.28 -5.74
CA PHE A 90 -15.42 -5.34 -4.34
C PHE A 90 -16.89 -4.92 -4.21
N GLN A 91 -17.27 -3.81 -4.85
CA GLN A 91 -18.67 -3.34 -4.84
C GLN A 91 -19.65 -4.36 -5.43
N ARG A 92 -19.28 -4.99 -6.55
CA ARG A 92 -20.10 -6.06 -7.15
C ARG A 92 -20.22 -7.27 -6.23
N GLU A 93 -19.15 -7.65 -5.53
CA GLU A 93 -19.20 -8.79 -4.62
C GLU A 93 -19.99 -8.47 -3.35
N ILE A 94 -19.86 -7.27 -2.78
CA ILE A 94 -20.67 -6.80 -1.65
C ILE A 94 -22.17 -6.86 -2.02
N GLN A 95 -22.52 -6.40 -3.23
CA GLN A 95 -23.89 -6.51 -3.73
C GLN A 95 -24.36 -7.97 -3.84
N ARG A 96 -23.50 -8.86 -4.37
CA ARG A 96 -23.80 -10.30 -4.48
C ARG A 96 -23.99 -10.94 -3.11
N ILE A 97 -23.11 -10.67 -2.15
CA ILE A 97 -23.23 -11.11 -0.75
C ILE A 97 -24.55 -10.63 -0.16
N GLY A 98 -24.93 -9.37 -0.40
CA GLY A 98 -26.22 -8.82 0.02
C GLY A 98 -27.41 -9.60 -0.53
N GLN A 99 -27.38 -9.95 -1.82
CA GLN A 99 -28.43 -10.76 -2.47
C GLN A 99 -28.46 -12.19 -1.92
N SER A 100 -27.31 -12.85 -1.77
CA SER A 100 -27.22 -14.20 -1.20
C SER A 100 -27.72 -14.24 0.25
N ARG A 101 -27.41 -13.21 1.04
CA ARG A 101 -27.92 -13.05 2.41
C ARG A 101 -29.45 -12.89 2.42
N ALA A 102 -30.00 -12.09 1.52
CA ALA A 102 -31.45 -11.88 1.40
C ALA A 102 -32.20 -13.17 1.04
N ASN A 103 -31.61 -13.99 0.16
CA ASN A 103 -32.17 -15.28 -0.27
C ASN A 103 -31.98 -16.40 0.78
N THR A 104 -31.07 -16.23 1.73
CA THR A 104 -30.85 -17.23 2.79
C THR A 104 -32.01 -17.20 3.80
N SER A 105 -32.59 -18.38 4.04
CA SER A 105 -33.69 -18.58 5.00
C SER A 105 -33.38 -17.93 6.35
N ARG A 106 -34.39 -17.27 6.95
CA ARG A 106 -34.24 -16.65 8.28
C ARG A 106 -33.96 -17.67 9.38
N ALA A 107 -34.35 -18.92 9.18
CA ALA A 107 -34.13 -20.01 10.15
C ALA A 107 -32.67 -20.47 10.18
N ASP A 108 -31.90 -20.24 9.11
CA ASP A 108 -30.49 -20.62 9.05
C ASP A 108 -29.59 -19.50 9.59
N ARG A 109 -29.48 -19.47 10.93
CA ARG A 109 -28.71 -18.45 11.66
C ARG A 109 -27.22 -18.51 11.34
N HIS A 110 -26.65 -19.71 11.18
CA HIS A 110 -25.22 -19.88 10.95
C HIS A 110 -24.81 -19.34 9.57
N THR A 111 -25.56 -19.67 8.52
CA THR A 111 -25.27 -19.17 7.17
C THR A 111 -25.43 -17.65 7.10
N ARG A 112 -26.42 -17.07 7.79
CA ARG A 112 -26.56 -15.61 7.89
C ARG A 112 -25.40 -14.93 8.60
N GLN A 113 -24.94 -15.49 9.72
CA GLN A 113 -23.75 -14.99 10.42
C GLN A 113 -22.50 -15.05 9.53
N ALA A 114 -22.35 -16.10 8.73
CA ALA A 114 -21.27 -16.19 7.75
C ALA A 114 -21.36 -15.09 6.69
N TRP A 115 -22.56 -14.78 6.18
CA TRP A 115 -22.75 -13.66 5.27
C TRP A 115 -22.46 -12.30 5.90
N ASP A 116 -22.89 -12.06 7.14
CA ASP A 116 -22.61 -10.81 7.86
C ASP A 116 -21.12 -10.64 8.17
N TYR A 117 -20.41 -11.75 8.41
CA TYR A 117 -18.95 -11.74 8.54
C TYR A 117 -18.28 -11.40 7.21
N ALA A 118 -18.68 -12.05 6.11
CA ALA A 118 -18.18 -11.74 4.77
C ALA A 118 -18.44 -10.27 4.39
N ASP A 119 -19.65 -9.75 4.58
CA ASP A 119 -20.02 -8.35 4.30
C ASP A 119 -19.10 -7.36 5.06
N ARG A 120 -18.77 -7.65 6.32
CA ARG A 120 -17.85 -6.82 7.11
C ARG A 120 -16.42 -6.82 6.57
N ILE A 121 -15.88 -8.00 6.23
CA ILE A 121 -14.53 -8.10 5.64
C ILE A 121 -14.48 -7.32 4.33
N TRP A 122 -15.42 -7.60 3.41
CA TRP A 122 -15.40 -6.99 2.09
C TRP A 122 -15.56 -5.47 2.13
N ARG A 123 -16.37 -4.93 3.05
CA ARG A 123 -16.45 -3.47 3.27
C ARG A 123 -15.18 -2.88 3.87
N ALA A 124 -14.52 -3.59 4.78
CA ALA A 124 -13.25 -3.12 5.34
C ALA A 124 -12.18 -3.03 4.23
N GLU A 125 -12.10 -4.03 3.35
CA GLU A 125 -11.21 -4.02 2.19
C GLU A 125 -11.58 -2.91 1.19
N GLU A 126 -12.87 -2.71 0.87
CA GLU A 126 -13.31 -1.60 0.00
C GLU A 126 -12.87 -0.23 0.57
N ALA A 127 -12.97 -0.04 1.90
CA ALA A 127 -12.53 1.18 2.55
C ALA A 127 -11.00 1.36 2.47
N SER A 128 -10.23 0.29 2.65
CA SER A 128 -8.76 0.29 2.48
C SER A 128 -8.36 0.69 1.05
N ILE A 129 -9.02 0.13 0.03
CA ILE A 129 -8.80 0.47 -1.38
C ILE A 129 -9.17 1.93 -1.64
N GLN A 130 -10.27 2.42 -1.07
CA GLN A 130 -10.65 3.83 -1.20
C GLN A 130 -9.57 4.76 -0.62
N GLU A 131 -9.01 4.43 0.54
CA GLU A 131 -7.92 5.21 1.12
C GLU A 131 -6.68 5.24 0.20
N ARG A 132 -6.35 4.11 -0.42
CA ARG A 132 -5.27 4.02 -1.43
C ARG A 132 -5.55 4.93 -2.63
N ILE A 133 -6.77 4.92 -3.17
CA ILE A 133 -7.20 5.80 -4.27
C ILE A 133 -7.00 7.26 -3.88
N ASP A 134 -7.41 7.67 -2.68
CA ASP A 134 -7.28 9.04 -2.22
C ASP A 134 -5.82 9.47 -2.07
N ARG A 135 -4.94 8.59 -1.59
CA ARG A 135 -3.48 8.83 -1.54
C ARG A 135 -2.88 9.02 -2.95
N VAL A 136 -3.21 8.14 -3.88
CA VAL A 136 -2.73 8.21 -5.28
C VAL A 136 -3.24 9.47 -5.98
N ALA A 137 -4.51 9.83 -5.75
CA ALA A 137 -5.08 11.07 -6.27
C ALA A 137 -4.37 12.31 -5.70
N ALA A 138 -4.06 12.33 -4.40
CA ALA A 138 -3.31 13.41 -3.76
C ALA A 138 -1.89 13.55 -4.36
N MET A 139 -1.19 12.43 -4.55
CA MET A 139 0.12 12.40 -5.22
C MET A 139 0.04 12.94 -6.65
N GLY A 140 -0.97 12.54 -7.42
CA GLY A 140 -1.20 13.04 -8.77
C GLY A 140 -1.45 14.54 -8.82
N LEU A 141 -2.23 15.08 -7.88
CA LEU A 141 -2.45 16.52 -7.75
C LEU A 141 -1.18 17.29 -7.39
N GLU A 142 -0.33 16.77 -6.51
CA GLU A 142 0.96 17.38 -6.22
C GLU A 142 1.87 17.38 -7.45
N CYS A 143 1.96 16.25 -8.16
CA CYS A 143 2.82 16.17 -9.33
C CYS A 143 2.34 17.07 -10.48
N ARG A 144 1.02 17.18 -10.70
CA ARG A 144 0.44 18.16 -11.64
C ARG A 144 0.76 19.61 -11.23
N ARG A 145 0.70 19.93 -9.93
CA ARG A 145 1.10 21.27 -9.43
C ARG A 145 2.58 21.56 -9.71
N ARG A 146 3.47 20.59 -9.51
CA ARG A 146 4.90 20.74 -9.82
C ARG A 146 5.16 20.93 -11.32
N LEU A 147 4.54 20.12 -12.17
CA LEU A 147 4.62 20.29 -13.63
C LEU A 147 4.12 21.66 -14.09
N ALA A 148 3.02 22.15 -13.52
CA ALA A 148 2.50 23.47 -13.83
C ALA A 148 3.49 24.58 -13.40
N ALA A 149 4.11 24.47 -12.24
CA ALA A 149 5.14 25.39 -11.78
C ALA A 149 6.37 25.36 -12.69
N SER A 150 6.86 24.18 -13.07
CA SER A 150 8.01 24.00 -13.97
C SER A 150 7.75 24.56 -15.38
N SER A 151 6.52 24.45 -15.89
CA SER A 151 6.13 24.98 -17.20
C SER A 151 6.25 26.51 -17.29
N THR A 152 6.08 27.23 -16.18
CA THR A 152 6.26 28.69 -16.15
C THR A 152 7.72 29.12 -16.28
N TYR A 153 8.66 28.21 -16.00
CA TYR A 153 10.09 28.43 -16.25
C TYR A 153 10.38 28.21 -17.73
N SER A 154 9.94 29.14 -18.58
CA SER A 154 10.31 29.16 -20.00
C SER A 154 11.56 30.03 -20.17
N PRO A 155 12.76 29.44 -20.41
CA PRO A 155 14.02 30.19 -20.46
C PRO A 155 14.02 31.29 -21.55
N SER A 156 13.22 31.10 -22.60
CA SER A 156 13.11 32.01 -23.73
C SER A 156 12.43 33.36 -23.41
N ARG A 157 11.82 33.54 -22.23
CA ARG A 157 11.23 34.83 -21.85
C ARG A 157 12.22 35.82 -21.23
N ARG A 158 13.50 35.45 -21.07
CA ARG A 158 14.61 36.38 -20.79
C ARG A 158 15.35 36.81 -22.06
N LYS A 159 14.67 36.91 -23.22
CA LYS A 159 15.21 37.73 -24.30
C LYS A 159 15.14 39.18 -23.86
N LEU A 160 16.32 39.80 -23.90
CA LEU A 160 16.59 41.18 -23.51
C LEU A 160 15.45 42.10 -23.96
N SER A 161 14.98 42.93 -23.03
CA SER A 161 14.28 44.16 -23.35
C SER A 161 15.25 45.12 -24.05
N THR A 162 15.68 44.80 -25.26
CA THR A 162 16.12 45.83 -26.20
C THR A 162 14.86 46.44 -26.77
N THR A 163 14.54 47.62 -26.25
CA THR A 163 13.43 48.48 -26.61
C THR A 163 13.50 48.83 -28.11
N VAL A 164 13.00 47.94 -28.96
CA VAL A 164 12.67 48.26 -30.34
C VAL A 164 11.16 48.20 -30.40
N GLU A 165 10.54 49.36 -30.53
CA GLU A 165 9.09 49.48 -30.65
C GLU A 165 8.64 48.68 -31.89
N PRO A 166 7.80 47.65 -31.73
CA PRO A 166 7.38 46.83 -32.86
C PRO A 166 6.47 47.65 -33.78
N ALA A 167 6.76 47.57 -35.08
CA ALA A 167 6.01 48.22 -36.15
C ALA A 167 4.50 47.88 -36.08
N PRO A 168 3.62 48.80 -36.53
CA PRO A 168 2.18 48.71 -36.31
C PRO A 168 1.49 47.44 -36.86
N GLU A 169 2.06 46.75 -37.84
CA GLU A 169 1.48 45.52 -38.42
C GLU A 169 1.55 44.29 -37.48
N GLU A 170 2.52 44.21 -36.56
CA GLU A 170 2.59 43.09 -35.60
C GLU A 170 1.60 43.22 -34.42
N ARG A 171 1.03 44.41 -34.19
CA ARG A 171 0.01 44.61 -33.13
C ARG A 171 -1.32 43.95 -33.46
N GLU A 172 -1.63 43.72 -34.74
CA GLU A 172 -2.92 43.19 -35.17
C GLU A 172 -2.98 41.65 -35.08
N SER A 173 -1.87 40.98 -35.36
CA SER A 173 -1.75 39.51 -35.25
C SER A 173 -1.71 39.02 -33.78
N LEU A 174 -1.18 39.81 -32.85
CA LEU A 174 -1.27 39.53 -31.41
C LEU A 174 -2.70 39.66 -30.87
N ARG A 175 -3.49 40.63 -31.35
CA ARG A 175 -4.90 40.80 -30.96
C ARG A 175 -5.79 39.65 -31.44
N GLN A 176 -5.52 39.07 -32.60
CA GLN A 176 -6.23 37.86 -33.06
C GLN A 176 -5.90 36.62 -32.22
N ARG A 177 -4.67 36.51 -31.71
CA ARG A 177 -4.24 35.39 -30.86
C ARG A 177 -4.80 35.44 -29.43
N GLU A 178 -5.11 36.62 -28.91
CA GLU A 178 -5.76 36.75 -27.60
C GLU A 178 -7.27 36.43 -27.65
N ARG A 179 -7.93 36.73 -28.77
CA ARG A 179 -9.35 36.38 -28.98
C ARG A 179 -9.61 34.87 -28.97
N THR A 180 -8.66 34.04 -29.42
CA THR A 180 -8.84 32.57 -29.41
C THR A 180 -8.58 31.93 -28.04
N LYS A 181 -7.73 32.54 -27.20
CA LYS A 181 -7.50 32.07 -25.81
C LYS A 181 -8.71 32.35 -24.90
N SER A 182 -9.40 33.46 -25.11
CA SER A 182 -10.62 33.80 -24.35
C SER A 182 -11.78 32.81 -24.57
N SER A 183 -11.79 32.08 -25.70
CA SER A 183 -12.82 31.08 -25.99
C SER A 183 -12.59 29.76 -25.24
N ALA A 184 -11.34 29.35 -25.09
CA ALA A 184 -10.97 28.13 -24.36
C ALA A 184 -11.25 28.23 -22.85
N ASP A 185 -11.01 29.40 -22.24
CA ASP A 185 -11.31 29.64 -20.83
C ASP A 185 -12.83 29.67 -20.53
N ARG A 186 -13.65 30.03 -21.53
CA ARG A 186 -15.12 30.02 -21.41
C ARG A 186 -15.66 28.59 -21.27
N PHE A 187 -15.14 27.65 -22.06
CA PHE A 187 -15.51 26.23 -22.02
C PHE A 187 -15.12 25.55 -20.69
N VAL A 188 -14.01 25.95 -20.06
CA VAL A 188 -13.58 25.40 -18.76
C VAL A 188 -14.45 25.92 -17.61
N ARG A 189 -14.95 27.16 -17.68
CA ARG A 189 -15.89 27.69 -16.67
C ARG A 189 -17.26 27.04 -16.73
N GLU A 190 -17.80 26.77 -17.92
CA GLU A 190 -19.11 26.10 -18.08
C GLU A 190 -19.13 24.65 -17.58
N ARG A 191 -18.01 23.91 -17.67
CA ARG A 191 -17.94 22.56 -17.09
C ARG A 191 -17.92 22.54 -15.56
N LYS A 192 -17.34 23.56 -14.91
CA LYS A 192 -17.25 23.61 -13.45
C LYS A 192 -18.58 23.92 -12.76
N THR A 193 -19.50 24.64 -13.41
CA THR A 193 -20.83 24.94 -12.86
C THR A 193 -21.77 23.72 -12.93
N SER A 194 -21.63 22.87 -13.95
CA SER A 194 -22.45 21.66 -14.11
C SER A 194 -22.15 20.58 -13.05
N THR A 195 -20.88 20.39 -12.67
CA THR A 195 -20.50 19.37 -11.66
C THR A 195 -20.83 19.79 -10.23
N GLY A 196 -20.82 21.10 -9.94
CA GLY A 196 -21.18 21.64 -8.62
C GLY A 196 -22.68 21.52 -8.30
N ALA A 197 -23.54 21.51 -9.31
CA ALA A 197 -24.99 21.35 -9.12
C ALA A 197 -25.36 19.92 -8.66
N VAL A 198 -24.70 18.90 -9.21
CA VAL A 198 -24.95 17.48 -8.88
C VAL A 198 -24.54 17.13 -7.44
N LEU A 199 -23.52 17.79 -6.89
CA LEU A 199 -23.10 17.57 -5.50
C LEU A 199 -24.06 18.18 -4.48
N ARG A 200 -24.69 19.33 -4.79
CA ARG A 200 -25.65 19.98 -3.89
C ARG A 200 -26.98 19.23 -3.79
N ASP A 201 -27.43 18.60 -4.87
CA ASP A 201 -28.65 17.78 -4.82
C ASP A 201 -28.45 16.53 -3.96
N ARG A 202 -27.26 15.92 -4.01
CA ARG A 202 -26.94 14.73 -3.22
C ARG A 202 -26.79 15.02 -1.72
N GLU A 203 -26.40 16.24 -1.36
CA GLU A 203 -26.30 16.70 0.03
C GLU A 203 -27.69 16.98 0.62
N ARG A 204 -28.61 17.55 -0.17
CA ARG A 204 -30.03 17.74 0.21
C ARG A 204 -30.78 16.42 0.38
N GLU A 205 -30.45 15.40 -0.40
CA GLU A 205 -31.03 14.07 -0.27
C GLU A 205 -30.62 13.40 1.06
N ARG A 206 -29.35 13.57 1.47
CA ARG A 206 -28.85 13.09 2.78
C ARG A 206 -29.45 13.81 3.98
N GLU A 207 -29.80 15.09 3.85
CA GLU A 207 -30.51 15.81 4.92
C GLU A 207 -31.95 15.33 5.09
N ARG A 208 -32.64 14.96 4.00
CA ARG A 208 -34.00 14.39 4.07
C ARG A 208 -34.05 13.01 4.72
N GLU A 209 -33.00 12.21 4.58
CA GLU A 209 -32.91 10.90 5.25
C GLU A 209 -32.57 10.99 6.76
N ARG A 210 -32.17 12.17 7.25
CA ARG A 210 -31.80 12.38 8.66
C ARG A 210 -32.94 12.84 9.56
N GLU A 211 -34.14 13.08 9.04
CA GLU A 211 -35.30 13.33 9.90
C GLU A 211 -35.84 12.02 10.50
N PRO A 212 -35.82 11.87 11.84
CA PRO A 212 -36.33 10.67 12.48
C PRO A 212 -37.86 10.69 12.48
N THR A 213 -38.46 9.73 11.78
CA THR A 213 -39.89 9.42 11.87
C THR A 213 -40.18 8.86 13.27
N GLY A 214 -40.44 9.76 14.21
CA GLY A 214 -40.95 9.42 15.53
C GLY A 214 -42.42 9.00 15.44
N ILE A 215 -42.67 7.69 15.38
CA ILE A 215 -43.98 7.13 15.75
C ILE A 215 -43.78 6.27 16.99
N ALA A 216 -44.24 6.84 18.09
CA ALA A 216 -44.30 6.25 19.42
C ALA A 216 -45.08 4.94 19.41
N ARG A 217 -44.52 3.90 20.04
CA ARG A 217 -45.27 2.71 20.45
C ARG A 217 -45.25 2.64 21.97
N GLU A 218 -46.37 3.02 22.55
CA GLU A 218 -46.68 2.93 23.98
C GLU A 218 -46.44 1.50 24.49
N ARG A 219 -45.63 1.40 25.54
CA ARG A 219 -45.51 0.21 26.39
C ARG A 219 -46.70 0.16 27.33
N ARG A 220 -47.54 -0.88 27.21
CA ARG A 220 -48.39 -1.35 28.32
C ARG A 220 -47.68 -2.45 29.10
N PRO A 221 -47.72 -2.42 30.44
CA PRO A 221 -47.25 -3.51 31.30
C PRO A 221 -48.40 -4.46 31.62
N SER A 222 -48.20 -5.76 31.40
CA SER A 222 -49.03 -6.84 31.93
C SER A 222 -48.08 -7.96 32.34
N GLN A 223 -47.86 -8.15 33.64
CA GLN A 223 -48.70 -8.90 34.60
C GLN A 223 -48.12 -10.31 34.77
N ALA A 224 -47.53 -10.50 35.95
CA ALA A 224 -46.96 -11.74 36.44
C ALA A 224 -48.04 -12.80 36.67
N VAL A 225 -47.77 -14.04 36.25
CA VAL A 225 -48.52 -15.25 36.66
C VAL A 225 -47.50 -16.41 36.80
N PRO A 226 -47.67 -17.31 37.78
CA PRO A 226 -46.57 -18.05 38.40
C PRO A 226 -46.35 -19.46 37.81
N ALA A 227 -45.18 -20.01 38.15
CA ALA A 227 -44.74 -21.37 37.83
C ALA A 227 -45.62 -22.46 38.47
N PRO A 228 -45.79 -23.61 37.79
CA PRO A 228 -46.19 -24.86 38.43
C PRO A 228 -45.00 -25.85 38.60
N PRO A 229 -45.12 -26.79 39.55
CA PRO A 229 -43.99 -27.57 40.07
C PRO A 229 -43.66 -28.82 39.25
N LEU A 230 -42.42 -29.28 39.45
CA LEU A 230 -41.88 -30.59 39.07
C LEU A 230 -42.77 -31.75 39.54
N PRO A 231 -42.71 -32.89 38.84
CA PRO A 231 -42.59 -34.14 39.58
C PRO A 231 -41.39 -34.99 39.20
N SER A 232 -40.99 -35.73 40.24
CA SER A 232 -39.86 -36.61 40.42
C SER A 232 -39.95 -37.92 39.63
N SER A 233 -38.76 -38.45 39.30
CA SER A 233 -38.37 -39.88 39.27
C SER A 233 -39.16 -40.87 38.40
N ARG A 234 -38.46 -41.54 37.46
CA ARG A 234 -38.16 -42.99 37.54
C ARG A 234 -37.25 -43.50 36.39
N PRO A 235 -36.64 -44.69 36.53
CA PRO A 235 -35.37 -45.06 35.90
C PRO A 235 -35.47 -46.10 34.76
N VAL A 236 -34.34 -46.31 34.09
CA VAL A 236 -33.87 -47.51 33.35
C VAL A 236 -34.79 -48.07 32.25
N THR A 237 -34.31 -48.04 31.01
CA THR A 237 -34.17 -49.25 30.18
C THR A 237 -33.22 -48.98 29.02
N ALA A 238 -32.17 -49.79 28.96
CA ALA A 238 -31.34 -49.97 27.78
C ALA A 238 -32.19 -50.64 26.70
N ALA A 239 -32.20 -50.06 25.50
CA ALA A 239 -32.68 -50.72 24.30
C ALA A 239 -31.77 -50.36 23.13
N ALA A 240 -31.15 -51.40 22.58
CA ALA A 240 -30.32 -51.38 21.40
C ALA A 240 -31.01 -50.68 20.23
N ARG A 241 -30.28 -49.81 19.53
CA ARG A 241 -30.67 -49.33 18.21
C ARG A 241 -29.80 -49.99 17.13
N PRO A 242 -30.42 -50.45 16.03
CA PRO A 242 -29.79 -51.28 15.02
C PRO A 242 -28.88 -50.48 14.09
N ALA A 243 -27.93 -51.20 13.48
CA ALA A 243 -27.10 -50.74 12.39
C ALA A 243 -27.95 -50.34 11.18
N THR A 244 -28.02 -49.05 10.87
CA THR A 244 -28.49 -48.56 9.57
C THR A 244 -27.32 -48.55 8.60
N ALA A 245 -27.35 -49.56 7.74
CA ALA A 245 -26.58 -49.67 6.52
C ALA A 245 -26.85 -48.51 5.55
N GLY A 246 -25.83 -48.19 4.74
CA GLY A 246 -26.04 -47.90 3.32
C GLY A 246 -26.48 -46.48 2.93
N ALA A 247 -25.72 -45.44 3.30
CA ALA A 247 -25.77 -44.18 2.55
C ALA A 247 -24.83 -44.28 1.33
N SER A 248 -25.36 -44.88 0.27
CA SER A 248 -24.79 -44.95 -1.07
C SER A 248 -24.45 -43.54 -1.57
N ARG A 249 -23.16 -43.20 -1.61
CA ARG A 249 -22.67 -42.00 -2.29
C ARG A 249 -22.82 -42.20 -3.79
N HIS A 250 -23.92 -41.69 -4.30
CA HIS A 250 -24.15 -41.49 -5.72
C HIS A 250 -23.12 -40.46 -6.23
N TYR A 251 -22.02 -40.92 -6.81
CA TYR A 251 -21.17 -40.09 -7.66
C TYR A 251 -21.97 -39.79 -8.93
N GLN A 252 -22.66 -38.65 -8.95
CA GLN A 252 -23.01 -38.01 -10.21
C GLN A 252 -21.73 -37.40 -10.76
N THR A 253 -20.96 -38.23 -11.45
CA THR A 253 -19.97 -37.77 -12.42
C THR A 253 -20.75 -36.94 -13.43
N ALA A 254 -20.53 -35.62 -13.43
CA ALA A 254 -21.01 -34.77 -14.50
C ALA A 254 -20.34 -35.27 -15.78
N GLU A 255 -21.09 -36.07 -16.55
CA GLU A 255 -20.79 -36.38 -17.94
C GLU A 255 -20.86 -35.06 -18.69
N ASP A 256 -19.73 -34.35 -18.75
CA ASP A 256 -19.52 -33.28 -19.73
C ASP A 256 -19.89 -33.85 -21.09
N SER A 257 -21.02 -33.40 -21.63
CA SER A 257 -21.50 -33.84 -22.92
C SER A 257 -20.36 -33.66 -23.95
N PRO A 258 -20.09 -34.65 -24.83
CA PRO A 258 -19.07 -34.53 -25.87
C PRO A 258 -19.17 -33.23 -26.69
N ARG A 259 -20.39 -32.69 -26.78
CA ARG A 259 -20.72 -31.44 -27.45
C ARG A 259 -20.13 -30.18 -26.79
N GLU A 260 -20.00 -30.15 -25.46
CA GLU A 260 -19.36 -29.01 -24.77
C GLU A 260 -17.85 -29.04 -24.91
N ARG A 261 -17.24 -30.24 -24.89
CA ARG A 261 -15.80 -30.39 -25.16
C ARG A 261 -15.43 -29.98 -26.58
N GLU A 262 -16.31 -30.21 -27.55
CA GLU A 262 -16.10 -29.77 -28.93
C GLU A 262 -16.22 -28.24 -29.07
N LYS A 263 -17.20 -27.63 -28.39
CA LYS A 263 -17.38 -26.18 -28.37
C LYS A 263 -16.20 -25.44 -27.72
N ASP A 264 -15.62 -26.00 -26.64
CA ASP A 264 -14.43 -25.41 -26.00
C ASP A 264 -13.18 -25.54 -26.88
N ARG A 265 -13.04 -26.64 -27.63
CA ARG A 265 -11.97 -26.82 -28.63
C ARG A 265 -12.10 -25.82 -29.78
N GLU A 266 -13.31 -25.59 -30.27
CA GLU A 266 -13.60 -24.61 -31.33
C GLU A 266 -13.31 -23.18 -30.87
N SER A 267 -13.73 -22.83 -29.65
CA SER A 267 -13.46 -21.53 -29.02
C SER A 267 -11.97 -21.24 -28.88
N ARG A 268 -11.17 -22.26 -28.53
CA ARG A 268 -9.70 -22.14 -28.46
C ARG A 268 -9.05 -21.98 -29.84
N ARG A 269 -9.61 -22.61 -30.88
CA ARG A 269 -9.12 -22.48 -32.26
C ARG A 269 -9.37 -21.08 -32.79
N GLU A 270 -10.57 -20.54 -32.57
CA GLU A 270 -10.93 -19.19 -33.02
C GLU A 270 -10.09 -18.10 -32.34
N ARG A 271 -9.77 -18.26 -31.05
CA ARG A 271 -8.89 -17.32 -30.32
C ARG A 271 -7.47 -17.30 -30.89
N ARG A 272 -6.94 -18.47 -31.29
CA ARG A 272 -5.59 -18.56 -31.91
C ARG A 272 -5.54 -17.97 -33.32
N GLU A 273 -6.65 -18.00 -34.07
CA GLU A 273 -6.72 -17.41 -35.41
C GLU A 273 -6.87 -15.89 -35.41
N ARG A 274 -7.44 -15.29 -34.35
CA ARG A 274 -7.58 -13.83 -34.25
C ARG A 274 -6.31 -13.11 -33.80
N GLU A 275 -5.43 -13.79 -33.07
CA GLU A 275 -4.23 -13.19 -32.47
C GLU A 275 -3.08 -12.79 -33.44
N PRO A 276 -2.93 -13.31 -34.69
CA PRO A 276 -1.82 -12.90 -35.56
C PRO A 276 -2.08 -11.65 -36.40
N ARG A 277 -3.32 -11.16 -36.53
CA ARG A 277 -3.63 -10.08 -37.50
C ARG A 277 -3.30 -8.67 -37.00
N ASP A 278 -3.18 -8.47 -35.69
CA ASP A 278 -2.96 -7.14 -35.11
C ASP A 278 -1.49 -6.78 -34.87
N ARG A 279 -0.54 -7.70 -35.12
CA ARG A 279 0.90 -7.45 -34.91
C ARG A 279 1.66 -6.89 -36.12
N ASP A 280 1.10 -6.93 -37.32
CA ASP A 280 1.87 -6.65 -38.54
C ASP A 280 1.73 -5.21 -39.10
N HIS A 281 0.98 -4.33 -38.43
CA HIS A 281 0.71 -2.96 -38.91
C HIS A 281 1.48 -1.83 -38.18
N SER A 282 2.50 -2.14 -37.37
CA SER A 282 3.30 -1.13 -36.64
C SER A 282 4.78 -1.08 -37.03
N ARG A 283 5.15 -1.59 -38.22
CA ARG A 283 6.51 -1.50 -38.73
C ARG A 283 6.76 -0.12 -39.37
N ASP A 284 7.10 0.84 -38.53
CA ASP A 284 7.52 2.20 -38.87
C ASP A 284 8.81 2.19 -39.73
N PRO A 285 8.79 2.71 -40.98
CA PRO A 285 9.93 2.67 -41.90
C PRO A 285 10.99 3.77 -41.66
N HIS A 286 10.89 4.61 -40.63
CA HIS A 286 11.77 5.79 -40.49
C HIS A 286 12.99 5.66 -39.55
N ARG A 287 13.37 4.44 -39.13
CA ARG A 287 14.44 4.27 -38.12
C ARG A 287 15.88 4.10 -38.66
N GLU A 288 16.12 4.22 -39.96
CA GLU A 288 17.46 3.92 -40.55
C GLU A 288 18.40 5.12 -40.79
N HIS A 289 18.01 6.37 -40.53
CA HIS A 289 18.85 7.53 -40.89
C HIS A 289 19.67 8.20 -39.78
N ARG A 290 19.84 7.58 -38.58
CA ARG A 290 20.45 8.27 -37.42
C ARG A 290 21.75 7.71 -36.84
N THR A 291 22.45 6.81 -37.53
CA THR A 291 23.67 6.17 -36.99
C THR A 291 24.98 6.57 -37.65
N ARG A 292 25.09 7.73 -38.32
CA ARG A 292 26.34 8.10 -39.04
C ARG A 292 27.13 9.34 -38.60
N GLU A 293 26.75 10.04 -37.52
CA GLU A 293 27.52 11.21 -37.10
C GLU A 293 27.72 11.27 -35.58
N ARG A 294 28.65 10.48 -35.03
CA ARG A 294 29.29 10.81 -33.75
C ARG A 294 30.55 10.02 -33.44
N THR A 295 31.51 10.04 -34.36
CA THR A 295 32.91 9.68 -34.07
C THR A 295 33.83 10.71 -34.71
N ARG A 296 33.98 11.86 -34.04
CA ARG A 296 35.14 12.76 -34.12
C ARG A 296 34.88 13.97 -33.23
N SER A 297 35.50 13.98 -32.06
CA SER A 297 36.14 15.16 -31.46
C SER A 297 36.74 14.77 -30.11
N THR A 298 37.98 14.37 -30.21
CA THR A 298 39.01 14.35 -29.17
C THR A 298 39.46 15.76 -28.82
N ALA A 299 39.89 15.91 -27.56
CA ALA A 299 41.02 16.71 -27.08
C ALA A 299 40.77 18.09 -26.42
N ALA A 300 41.56 18.24 -25.34
CA ALA A 300 42.11 19.44 -24.70
C ALA A 300 41.41 20.03 -23.45
N LEU A 301 42.06 19.73 -22.30
CA LEU A 301 42.14 20.48 -21.03
C LEU A 301 42.57 21.96 -21.26
N PRO A 302 42.32 22.91 -20.33
CA PRO A 302 43.19 23.06 -19.15
C PRO A 302 42.55 23.50 -17.82
N THR A 303 43.22 23.04 -16.77
CA THR A 303 43.31 23.50 -15.38
C THR A 303 43.37 25.02 -15.22
N HIS A 304 42.60 25.59 -14.29
CA HIS A 304 42.92 26.87 -13.65
C HIS A 304 42.57 26.87 -12.15
N HIS A 305 43.61 27.11 -11.36
CA HIS A 305 43.55 27.58 -9.97
C HIS A 305 42.94 28.98 -9.91
N ALA A 306 42.09 29.26 -8.91
CA ALA A 306 41.83 30.62 -8.47
C ALA A 306 41.45 30.63 -6.98
N SER A 307 42.44 30.96 -6.16
CA SER A 307 42.33 31.34 -4.77
C SER A 307 41.64 32.69 -4.66
N HIS A 308 40.60 32.83 -3.84
CA HIS A 308 40.20 34.12 -3.30
C HIS A 308 39.79 33.99 -1.83
N SER A 309 40.67 34.51 -0.98
CA SER A 309 40.38 35.08 0.34
C SER A 309 39.38 36.24 0.22
N THR A 310 38.88 36.73 1.37
CA THR A 310 38.02 37.91 1.63
C THR A 310 36.57 37.47 1.89
N SER A 311 35.90 37.76 3.00
CA SER A 311 36.06 38.77 4.05
C SER A 311 35.27 38.35 5.29
N HIS A 312 35.83 38.70 6.45
CA HIS A 312 35.21 38.69 7.75
C HIS A 312 34.07 39.72 7.82
N LEU A 313 32.90 39.31 8.32
CA LEU A 313 31.85 40.22 8.79
C LEU A 313 31.44 39.85 10.21
N PRO A 314 31.11 40.85 11.05
CA PRO A 314 30.97 40.66 12.48
C PRO A 314 29.64 40.02 12.86
N SER A 315 29.78 39.11 13.82
CA SER A 315 28.77 38.54 14.71
C SER A 315 27.65 39.52 15.05
N SER A 316 26.44 39.24 14.55
CA SER A 316 25.20 39.80 15.07
C SER A 316 24.35 38.65 15.59
N SER A 317 24.21 38.63 16.91
CA SER A 317 23.53 37.65 17.73
C SER A 317 22.03 37.57 17.39
N LEU A 318 21.63 36.54 16.66
CA LEU A 318 20.25 36.07 16.57
C LEU A 318 20.18 34.65 17.14
N PRO A 319 19.17 34.34 17.97
CA PRO A 319 19.05 33.04 18.61
C PRO A 319 18.83 31.94 17.55
N PRO A 320 19.56 30.82 17.57
CA PRO A 320 19.45 29.77 16.57
C PRO A 320 18.14 28.99 16.74
N ALA A 321 17.08 29.43 16.06
CA ALA A 321 15.76 28.77 16.05
C ALA A 321 15.67 27.54 15.11
N SER A 322 16.80 26.87 14.79
CA SER A 322 16.87 25.91 13.67
C SER A 322 17.16 24.44 14.04
N HIS A 323 17.04 24.03 15.30
CA HIS A 323 17.45 22.68 15.74
C HIS A 323 16.30 21.73 16.15
N MET A 324 15.17 21.73 15.45
CA MET A 324 14.06 20.79 15.72
C MET A 324 13.53 19.90 14.56
N PRO A 325 13.99 19.97 13.28
CA PRO A 325 13.45 19.09 12.24
C PRO A 325 13.94 17.63 12.31
N HIS A 326 15.09 17.33 12.94
CA HIS A 326 15.67 15.98 12.92
C HIS A 326 14.88 14.94 13.76
N MET A 327 14.25 15.36 14.86
CA MET A 327 13.56 14.42 15.77
C MET A 327 12.31 13.79 15.15
N ASN A 328 11.59 14.52 14.29
CA ASN A 328 10.41 13.99 13.62
C ASN A 328 10.77 12.97 12.53
N GLU A 329 11.88 13.18 11.82
CA GLU A 329 12.37 12.20 10.85
C GLU A 329 12.78 10.89 11.52
N ASP A 330 13.53 10.96 12.62
CA ASP A 330 13.95 9.77 13.38
C ASP A 330 12.75 8.97 13.90
N ARG A 331 11.75 9.66 14.41
CA ARG A 331 10.50 9.05 14.89
C ARG A 331 9.73 8.37 13.75
N THR A 332 9.63 9.02 12.60
CA THR A 332 8.98 8.44 11.41
C THR A 332 9.74 7.21 10.90
N ARG A 333 11.08 7.26 10.87
CA ARG A 333 11.94 6.13 10.49
C ARG A 333 11.81 4.96 11.46
N LEU A 334 11.76 5.22 12.77
CA LEU A 334 11.56 4.18 13.78
C LEU A 334 10.17 3.55 13.71
N ALA A 335 9.12 4.33 13.44
CA ALA A 335 7.78 3.81 13.24
C ALA A 335 7.72 2.89 12.01
N ALA A 336 8.31 3.30 10.88
CA ALA A 336 8.39 2.46 9.68
C ALA A 336 9.21 1.18 9.94
N ALA A 337 10.33 1.28 10.64
CA ALA A 337 11.14 0.12 11.01
C ALA A 337 10.40 -0.85 11.94
N TRP A 338 9.58 -0.34 12.86
CA TRP A 338 8.72 -1.15 13.72
C TRP A 338 7.68 -1.93 12.92
N THR A 339 6.98 -1.28 11.99
CA THR A 339 6.03 -1.96 11.09
C THR A 339 6.73 -3.06 10.30
N ALA A 340 7.92 -2.80 9.75
CA ALA A 340 8.67 -3.79 9.01
C ALA A 340 9.13 -4.97 9.88
N TYR A 341 9.50 -4.72 11.15
CA TYR A 341 9.82 -5.75 12.14
C TYR A 341 8.61 -6.67 12.41
N GLU A 342 7.43 -6.08 12.68
CA GLU A 342 6.19 -6.83 12.90
C GLU A 342 5.79 -7.66 11.67
N CYS A 343 5.89 -7.10 10.45
CA CYS A 343 5.60 -7.84 9.23
C CYS A 343 6.54 -9.04 9.04
N ARG A 344 7.84 -8.88 9.27
CA ARG A 344 8.80 -10.00 9.19
C ARG A 344 8.54 -11.04 10.28
N TRP A 345 8.15 -10.60 11.49
CA TRP A 345 7.79 -11.49 12.58
C TRP A 345 6.53 -12.30 12.26
N ALA A 346 5.49 -11.65 11.72
CA ALA A 346 4.28 -12.30 11.25
C ALA A 346 4.56 -13.33 10.15
N GLY A 347 5.44 -12.98 9.20
CA GLY A 347 5.89 -13.92 8.16
C GLY A 347 6.62 -15.15 8.71
N LEU A 348 7.42 -14.97 9.77
CA LEU A 348 8.11 -16.07 10.46
C LEU A 348 7.15 -16.96 11.28
N GLN A 349 6.03 -16.41 11.74
CA GLN A 349 5.00 -17.12 12.50
C GLN A 349 3.92 -17.77 11.61
N ALA A 350 3.82 -17.34 10.35
CA ALA A 350 2.84 -17.87 9.42
C ALA A 350 2.99 -19.40 9.32
N PRO A 351 1.88 -20.18 9.37
CA PRO A 351 1.93 -21.62 9.18
C PRO A 351 2.60 -21.92 7.84
N ILE A 352 3.77 -22.57 7.88
CA ILE A 352 4.56 -22.86 6.68
C ILE A 352 3.66 -23.66 5.70
N PRO A 353 3.30 -23.10 4.53
CA PRO A 353 2.67 -23.89 3.48
C PRO A 353 3.65 -24.99 3.07
N SER A 354 3.18 -26.17 2.68
CA SER A 354 3.97 -27.39 2.45
C SER A 354 5.04 -27.34 1.32
N ALA A 355 5.50 -26.15 0.92
CA ALA A 355 6.49 -25.88 -0.12
C ALA A 355 7.55 -24.88 0.40
N PRO A 356 8.78 -24.87 -0.14
CA PRO A 356 9.94 -24.33 0.56
C PRO A 356 9.86 -22.81 0.72
N THR A 357 9.64 -22.38 1.96
CA THR A 357 9.98 -21.03 2.41
C THR A 357 11.48 -20.84 2.17
N THR A 358 11.86 -19.70 1.62
CA THR A 358 13.28 -19.33 1.52
C THR A 358 13.98 -19.60 2.85
N PRO A 359 15.12 -20.31 2.86
CA PRO A 359 15.79 -20.65 4.11
C PRO A 359 16.08 -19.37 4.90
N LEU A 360 15.87 -19.43 6.22
CA LEU A 360 16.06 -18.27 7.07
C LEU A 360 17.55 -17.99 7.18
N THR A 361 17.96 -16.79 6.78
CA THR A 361 19.33 -16.29 6.92
C THR A 361 19.39 -15.27 8.05
N PHE A 362 20.56 -14.98 8.58
CA PHE A 362 20.82 -13.93 9.56
C PHE A 362 20.25 -12.57 9.09
N HIS A 363 20.29 -12.29 7.79
CA HIS A 363 19.74 -11.07 7.21
C HIS A 363 18.22 -11.05 7.13
N ASN A 364 17.55 -12.20 7.24
CA ASN A 364 16.10 -12.30 7.13
C ASN A 364 15.44 -12.48 8.50
N VAL A 365 16.21 -12.85 9.54
CA VAL A 365 15.73 -12.89 10.92
C VAL A 365 15.25 -11.48 11.34
N PRO A 366 14.03 -11.32 11.86
CA PRO A 366 13.47 -10.03 12.28
C PRO A 366 14.12 -9.49 13.58
N TRP A 367 15.38 -9.06 13.56
CA TRP A 367 16.05 -8.54 14.76
C TRP A 367 15.38 -7.27 15.30
N PRO A 368 15.34 -7.05 16.63
CA PRO A 368 14.69 -5.91 17.27
C PRO A 368 15.56 -4.64 17.18
N VAL A 369 15.90 -4.21 15.96
CA VAL A 369 16.70 -3.03 15.66
C VAL A 369 16.10 -2.28 14.46
N GLY A 370 16.31 -0.97 14.41
CA GLY A 370 15.74 -0.12 13.36
C GLY A 370 16.26 -0.41 11.94
N PHE A 371 17.43 -1.05 11.82
CA PHE A 371 18.02 -1.46 10.55
C PHE A 371 18.59 -2.86 10.69
N GLN A 372 18.36 -3.68 9.67
CA GLN A 372 18.80 -5.07 9.65
C GLN A 372 20.33 -5.15 9.88
N PRO A 373 20.79 -5.88 10.90
CA PRO A 373 22.21 -6.04 11.18
C PRO A 373 22.87 -6.93 10.13
N GLU A 374 24.10 -6.58 9.72
CA GLU A 374 24.91 -7.43 8.83
C GLU A 374 25.69 -8.50 9.61
N SER A 375 25.97 -8.21 10.89
CA SER A 375 26.68 -9.11 11.79
C SER A 375 26.08 -9.09 13.19
N PRO A 376 26.23 -10.18 13.96
CA PRO A 376 25.77 -10.24 15.35
C PRO A 376 26.41 -9.18 16.25
N ARG A 377 27.64 -8.76 15.96
CA ARG A 377 28.34 -7.70 16.72
C ARG A 377 27.65 -6.35 16.66
N SER A 378 26.83 -6.12 15.63
CA SER A 378 26.07 -4.88 15.47
C SER A 378 24.77 -4.84 16.29
N LEU A 379 24.41 -5.93 16.97
CA LEU A 379 23.31 -6.03 17.92
C LEU A 379 23.74 -5.48 19.28
N THR A 380 23.82 -4.15 19.40
CA THR A 380 24.21 -3.50 20.65
C THR A 380 23.00 -3.21 21.56
N PRO A 381 23.19 -3.19 22.90
CA PRO A 381 22.13 -2.83 23.85
C PRO A 381 21.46 -1.50 23.50
N ASP A 382 22.23 -0.49 23.10
CA ASP A 382 21.70 0.84 22.76
C ASP A 382 20.76 0.82 21.55
N ARG A 383 21.09 0.03 20.52
CA ARG A 383 20.25 -0.07 19.32
C ARG A 383 18.95 -0.80 19.62
N ILE A 384 19.02 -1.86 20.43
CA ILE A 384 17.84 -2.62 20.87
C ILE A 384 16.97 -1.76 21.80
N LYS A 385 17.57 -1.05 22.76
CA LYS A 385 16.90 -0.12 23.68
C LYS A 385 16.19 0.99 22.92
N LYS A 386 16.92 1.70 22.02
CA LYS A 386 16.37 2.78 21.19
C LYS A 386 15.22 2.29 20.31
N PHE A 387 15.32 1.07 19.78
CA PHE A 387 14.25 0.48 18.99
C PHE A 387 13.05 0.11 19.85
N LEU A 388 13.17 -0.80 20.82
CA LEU A 388 12.04 -1.34 21.59
C LEU A 388 11.36 -0.33 22.53
N LEU A 389 12.11 0.62 23.09
CA LEU A 389 11.59 1.60 24.04
C LEU A 389 11.17 2.92 23.38
N SER A 390 11.22 3.01 22.06
CA SER A 390 10.77 4.21 21.34
C SER A 390 9.29 4.50 21.64
N SER A 391 8.94 5.76 21.86
CA SER A 391 7.54 6.22 22.00
C SER A 391 6.78 6.21 20.66
N SER A 392 7.49 5.98 19.56
CA SER A 392 6.96 6.00 18.19
C SER A 392 6.05 4.80 17.89
N HIS A 393 6.11 3.74 18.70
CA HIS A 393 5.31 2.54 18.55
C HIS A 393 4.81 2.03 19.90
N SER A 394 3.74 1.23 19.86
CA SER A 394 3.11 0.63 21.05
C SER A 394 2.90 1.60 22.22
N PRO A 395 2.30 2.80 22.01
CA PRO A 395 2.15 3.81 23.08
C PRO A 395 1.30 3.32 24.25
N HIS A 396 0.48 2.29 24.05
CA HIS A 396 -0.39 1.69 25.06
C HIS A 396 0.30 0.67 25.96
N ARG A 397 1.57 0.32 25.70
CA ARG A 397 2.32 -0.65 26.51
C ARG A 397 3.44 0.05 27.27
N SER A 398 3.57 -0.27 28.55
CA SER A 398 4.69 0.22 29.36
C SER A 398 6.03 -0.32 28.82
N PRO A 399 7.15 0.41 28.99
CA PRO A 399 8.48 -0.05 28.60
C PRO A 399 8.80 -1.46 29.14
N LYS A 400 8.44 -1.73 30.40
CA LYS A 400 8.63 -3.02 31.07
C LYS A 400 7.84 -4.15 30.43
N GLU A 401 6.58 -3.92 30.04
CA GLU A 401 5.77 -4.92 29.34
C GLU A 401 6.34 -5.23 27.95
N ARG A 402 6.83 -4.22 27.24
CA ARG A 402 7.49 -4.41 25.93
C ARG A 402 8.75 -5.27 26.06
N LEU A 403 9.60 -4.99 27.04
CA LEU A 403 10.80 -5.77 27.31
C LEU A 403 10.47 -7.22 27.71
N LYS A 404 9.47 -7.43 28.59
CA LYS A 404 9.02 -8.79 28.96
C LYS A 404 8.49 -9.57 27.76
N SER A 405 7.69 -8.91 26.93
CA SER A 405 7.12 -9.53 25.72
C SER A 405 8.23 -9.91 24.73
N ALA A 406 9.18 -9.00 24.48
CA ALA A 406 10.33 -9.27 23.64
C ALA A 406 11.21 -10.39 24.21
N LEU A 407 11.51 -10.36 25.51
CA LEU A 407 12.32 -11.39 26.17
C LEU A 407 11.69 -12.78 26.06
N SER A 408 10.35 -12.88 26.14
CA SER A 408 9.64 -14.13 25.94
C SER A 408 9.78 -14.69 24.51
N LEU A 409 9.88 -13.82 23.50
CA LEU A 409 10.04 -14.22 22.10
C LEU A 409 11.48 -14.63 21.78
N TRP A 410 12.46 -13.96 22.41
CA TRP A 410 13.89 -14.10 22.12
C TRP A 410 14.63 -15.05 23.09
N ARG A 411 13.91 -15.90 23.84
CA ARG A 411 14.55 -16.94 24.66
C ARG A 411 15.32 -17.92 23.76
N PRO A 412 16.62 -18.16 23.99
CA PRO A 412 17.42 -19.06 23.15
C PRO A 412 16.77 -20.43 22.95
N ASP A 413 16.37 -21.12 24.03
CA ASP A 413 15.77 -22.45 23.95
C ASP A 413 14.51 -22.47 23.06
N GLN A 414 13.56 -21.56 23.35
CA GLN A 414 12.28 -21.52 22.65
C GLN A 414 12.42 -21.07 21.19
N TRP A 415 13.41 -20.22 20.93
CA TRP A 415 13.70 -19.75 19.59
C TRP A 415 14.33 -20.86 18.75
N GLU A 416 15.32 -21.56 19.32
CA GLU A 416 16.00 -22.67 18.66
C GLU A 416 15.03 -23.80 18.33
N ASP A 417 14.22 -24.23 19.29
CA ASP A 417 13.23 -25.31 19.10
C ASP A 417 12.27 -25.05 17.93
N LYS A 418 11.92 -23.78 17.70
CA LYS A 418 10.93 -23.39 16.69
C LYS A 418 11.52 -23.11 15.32
N TRP A 419 12.64 -22.39 15.26
CA TRP A 419 13.09 -21.77 14.00
C TRP A 419 14.47 -22.21 13.53
N ILE A 420 15.30 -22.86 14.36
CA ILE A 420 16.68 -23.19 13.95
C ILE A 420 16.74 -24.17 12.77
N ASN A 421 15.75 -25.04 12.65
CA ASN A 421 15.68 -26.02 11.56
C ASN A 421 15.35 -25.36 10.22
N SER A 422 14.69 -24.20 10.24
CA SER A 422 14.41 -23.39 9.06
C SER A 422 15.59 -22.48 8.67
N VAL A 423 16.60 -22.33 9.54
CA VAL A 423 17.79 -21.54 9.27
C VAL A 423 18.77 -22.30 8.39
N GLU A 424 19.34 -21.59 7.40
CA GLU A 424 20.40 -22.12 6.53
C GLU A 424 21.53 -22.72 7.38
N PRO A 425 21.96 -23.98 7.13
CA PRO A 425 22.95 -24.65 7.98
C PRO A 425 24.25 -23.86 8.18
N SER A 426 24.69 -23.13 7.15
CA SER A 426 25.90 -22.28 7.16
C SER A 426 25.78 -21.08 8.11
N GLU A 427 24.57 -20.64 8.44
CA GLU A 427 24.31 -19.44 9.24
C GLU A 427 23.75 -19.74 10.65
N ARG A 428 23.48 -21.01 10.98
CA ARG A 428 22.90 -21.40 12.28
C ARG A 428 23.68 -20.86 13.47
N ASP A 429 25.01 -20.99 13.47
CA ASP A 429 25.83 -20.53 14.59
C ASP A 429 25.83 -19.00 14.71
N LYS A 430 25.83 -18.30 13.57
CA LYS A 430 25.71 -16.83 13.52
C LYS A 430 24.37 -16.37 14.11
N VAL A 431 23.28 -17.06 13.78
CA VAL A 431 21.93 -16.77 14.29
C VAL A 431 21.81 -17.10 15.78
N ARG A 432 22.27 -18.27 16.24
CA ARG A 432 22.29 -18.64 17.67
C ARG A 432 23.03 -17.60 18.52
N TYR A 433 24.19 -17.17 18.06
CA TYR A 433 24.97 -16.14 18.74
C TYR A 433 24.20 -14.81 18.77
N GLY A 434 23.58 -14.40 17.66
CA GLY A 434 22.73 -13.21 17.62
C GLY A 434 21.54 -13.27 18.59
N VAL A 435 20.83 -14.40 18.66
CA VAL A 435 19.70 -14.63 19.58
C VAL A 435 20.17 -14.53 21.03
N SER A 436 21.32 -15.13 21.35
CA SER A 436 21.92 -15.08 22.69
C SER A 436 22.26 -13.65 23.11
N VAL A 437 22.85 -12.86 22.20
CA VAL A 437 23.16 -11.44 22.44
C VAL A 437 21.88 -10.64 22.70
N VAL A 438 20.84 -10.81 21.87
CA VAL A 438 19.55 -10.12 22.07
C VAL A 438 18.93 -10.49 23.41
N ALA A 439 18.89 -11.78 23.77
CA ALA A 439 18.35 -12.24 25.04
C ALA A 439 19.09 -11.63 26.24
N GLN A 440 20.42 -11.57 26.17
CA GLN A 440 21.26 -10.95 27.20
C GLN A 440 20.95 -9.45 27.32
N CYS A 441 20.94 -8.71 26.21
CA CYS A 441 20.61 -7.27 26.21
C CYS A 441 19.24 -7.00 26.81
N LEU A 442 18.22 -7.80 26.44
CA LEU A 442 16.87 -7.67 26.98
C LEU A 442 16.81 -7.94 28.49
N GLY A 443 17.58 -8.92 28.99
CA GLY A 443 17.69 -9.22 30.41
C GLY A 443 18.34 -8.08 31.21
N GLU A 444 19.37 -7.44 30.66
CA GLU A 444 20.03 -6.28 31.27
C GLU A 444 19.09 -5.05 31.29
N LEU A 445 18.42 -4.75 30.18
CA LEU A 445 17.45 -3.65 30.09
C LEU A 445 16.26 -3.83 31.03
N LEU A 446 15.81 -5.07 31.23
CA LEU A 446 14.72 -5.35 32.18
C LEU A 446 15.16 -5.14 33.64
N LYS A 447 16.42 -5.45 33.97
CA LYS A 447 17.00 -5.17 35.30
C LYS A 447 17.16 -3.66 35.51
N GLU A 448 17.60 -2.91 34.49
CA GLU A 448 17.70 -1.45 34.53
C GLU A 448 16.32 -0.82 34.78
N ALA A 449 15.31 -1.18 33.98
CA ALA A 449 13.95 -0.67 34.14
C ALA A 449 13.33 -0.98 35.52
N ALA A 450 13.71 -2.10 36.15
CA ALA A 450 13.25 -2.44 37.49
C ALA A 450 13.96 -1.66 38.61
N ARG A 451 15.16 -1.12 38.36
CA ARG A 451 15.85 -0.21 39.28
C ARG A 451 15.26 1.19 39.21
N ASP A 452 14.99 1.67 37.99
CA ASP A 452 14.40 2.99 37.75
C ASP A 452 12.99 3.14 38.36
N GLU A 453 12.22 2.05 38.49
CA GLU A 453 10.93 2.05 39.19
C GLU A 453 11.04 2.15 40.73
N ARG A 454 12.21 1.89 41.30
CA ARG A 454 12.45 1.90 42.76
C ARG A 454 13.11 3.19 43.26
N ALA A 455 13.76 3.91 42.36
CA ALA A 455 14.35 5.23 42.62
C ALA A 455 13.27 6.30 42.47
#